data_AF-A0A059G2M7-F1
#
_entry.id   AF-A0A059G2M7-F1
#
_cell.length_a   1.000
_cell.length_b   1.000
_cell.length_c   1.000
_cell.angle_alpha   90.00
_cell.angle_beta   90.00
_cell.angle_gamma   90.00
#
_symmetry.space_group_name_H-M   'P 1'
#
loop_
_entity.id
_entity.type
_entity.pdbx_description
1 polymer ?
#
loop_
_entity_poly.entity_id
_entity_poly.type
_entity_poly.pdbx_seq_one_letter_code
_entity_poly.pdbx_strand_id
1 'polypeptide(L)' 'MLRIFLKEAMHDFERRSGCKLTYEQLAAATGLSVSTLQSIASRAAYNPRLSTISTLCEALDCGPEILLRRTPIKVK' A
#
# COMPACT_ATOMS: atom_id res chain seq x y z
N MET A 1 -2.45 11.75 -11.81
CA MET A 1 -2.15 10.30 -11.84
C MET A 1 -2.70 9.66 -10.58
N LEU A 2 -2.99 8.36 -10.59
CA LEU A 2 -3.21 7.62 -9.34
C LEU A 2 -1.86 7.21 -8.76
N ARG A 3 -1.73 7.33 -7.44
CA ARG A 3 -0.53 6.92 -6.70
C ARG A 3 -0.93 6.12 -5.48
N ILE A 4 -0.08 5.16 -5.12
CA ILE A 4 -0.22 4.34 -3.93
C ILE A 4 0.47 4.98 -2.74
N PHE A 5 -0.22 4.98 -1.60
CA PHE A 5 0.19 5.53 -0.31
C PHE A 5 0.26 4.41 0.73
N LEU A 6 1.15 3.43 0.47
CA LEU A 6 1.24 2.21 1.27
C LEU A 6 1.66 2.49 2.71
N LYS A 7 2.60 3.42 2.94
CA LYS A 7 3.07 3.76 4.30
C LYS A 7 1.95 4.35 5.13
N GLU A 8 1.17 5.24 4.53
CA GLU A 8 0.01 5.87 5.17
C GLU A 8 -1.07 4.84 5.49
N ALA A 9 -1.35 3.90 4.58
CA ALA A 9 -2.29 2.82 4.81
C ALA A 9 -1.82 1.87 5.93
N MET A 10 -0.53 1.56 6.00
CA MET A 10 0.04 0.78 7.12
C MET A 10 -0.12 1.51 8.45
N HIS A 11 0.25 2.80 8.52
CA HIS A 11 0.06 3.59 9.74
C HIS A 11 -1.43 3.72 10.14
N ASP A 12 -2.33 3.76 9.16
CA ASP A 12 -3.76 3.76 9.43
C ASP A 12 -4.21 2.45 10.06
N PHE A 13 -3.77 1.32 9.50
CA PHE A 13 -4.01 0.01 10.07
C PHE A 13 -3.43 -0.11 11.49
N GLU A 14 -2.21 0.34 11.73
CA GLU A 14 -1.59 0.31 13.07
C GLU A 14 -2.41 1.10 14.08
N ARG A 15 -2.96 2.25 13.68
CA ARG A 15 -3.80 3.10 14.54
C ARG A 15 -5.14 2.45 14.85
N ARG A 16 -5.77 1.77 13.87
CA ARG A 16 -7.07 1.11 14.04
C ARG A 16 -6.97 -0.21 14.81
N SER A 17 -5.93 -0.99 14.54
CA SER A 17 -5.72 -2.31 15.15
C SER A 17 -4.99 -2.27 16.49
N GLY A 18 -4.21 -1.21 16.76
CA GLY A 18 -3.31 -1.14 17.92
C GLY A 18 -2.05 -2.01 17.77
N CYS A 19 -1.88 -2.70 16.65
CA CYS A 19 -0.75 -3.59 16.38
C CYS A 19 0.23 -2.92 15.42
N LYS A 20 1.53 -2.99 15.73
CA LYS A 20 2.58 -2.57 14.81
C LYS A 20 2.65 -3.53 13.63
N LEU A 21 2.74 -3.01 12.41
CA LEU A 21 2.78 -3.78 11.18
C LEU A 21 4.08 -3.50 10.43
N THR A 22 4.91 -4.53 10.28
CA THR A 22 6.15 -4.46 9.49
C THR A 22 5.94 -4.91 8.04
N TYR A 23 6.89 -4.62 7.16
CA TYR A 23 6.84 -5.11 5.79
C TYR A 23 6.96 -6.63 5.71
N GLU A 24 7.66 -7.28 6.63
CA GLU A 24 7.76 -8.74 6.71
C GLU A 24 6.41 -9.36 7.05
N GLN A 25 5.68 -8.78 8.02
CA GLN A 25 4.34 -9.23 8.39
C GLN A 25 3.35 -9.01 7.24
N LEU A 26 3.40 -7.85 6.59
CA LEU A 26 2.55 -7.56 5.44
C LEU A 26 2.88 -8.47 4.25
N ALA A 27 4.16 -8.78 4.02
CA ALA A 27 4.59 -9.73 3.00
C ALA A 27 4.01 -11.13 3.27
N ALA A 28 4.09 -11.60 4.51
CA ALA A 28 3.51 -12.89 4.92
C ALA A 28 1.98 -12.91 4.73
N ALA A 29 1.28 -11.83 5.07
CA ALA A 29 -0.17 -11.74 4.93
C ALA A 29 -0.65 -11.66 3.48
N THR A 30 0.12 -11.01 2.60
CA THR A 30 -0.29 -10.72 1.21
C THR A 30 0.30 -11.71 0.19
N GLY A 31 1.28 -12.51 0.59
CA GLY A 31 2.08 -13.33 -0.33
C GLY A 31 2.99 -12.50 -1.26
N LEU A 32 3.10 -11.19 -1.04
CA LEU A 32 4.01 -10.32 -1.80
C LEU A 32 5.42 -10.38 -1.20
N SER A 33 6.43 -10.16 -2.03
CA SER A 33 7.79 -10.02 -1.52
C SER A 33 7.98 -8.69 -0.79
N VAL A 34 8.84 -8.67 0.24
CA VAL A 34 9.21 -7.43 0.95
C VAL A 34 9.76 -6.38 -0.02
N SER A 35 10.54 -6.78 -1.02
CA SER A 35 11.08 -5.86 -2.03
C SER A 35 9.99 -5.26 -2.94
N THR A 36 8.92 -6.01 -3.22
CA THR A 36 7.72 -5.49 -3.90
C THR A 36 7.05 -4.43 -3.06
N LEU A 37 6.82 -4.68 -1.77
CA LEU A 37 6.22 -3.70 -0.85
C LEU A 37 7.06 -2.44 -0.72
N GLN A 38 8.39 -2.59 -0.58
CA GLN A 38 9.32 -1.45 -0.57
C GLN A 38 9.30 -0.66 -1.88
N SER A 39 9.18 -1.34 -3.03
CA SER A 39 9.05 -0.68 -4.34
C SER A 39 7.74 0.10 -4.45
N ILE A 40 6.62 -0.47 -3.98
CA ILE A 40 5.32 0.20 -3.91
C ILE A 40 5.42 1.46 -3.01
N ALA A 41 6.06 1.34 -1.85
CA ALA A 41 6.17 2.43 -0.89
C ALA A 41 7.13 3.56 -1.31
N SER A 42 8.13 3.26 -2.14
CA SER A 42 9.17 4.23 -2.53
C SER A 42 8.89 4.90 -3.88
N ARG A 43 8.33 4.18 -4.85
CA ARG A 43 8.19 4.66 -6.24
C ARG A 43 6.83 5.32 -6.44
N ALA A 44 6.85 6.60 -6.81
CA ALA A 44 5.63 7.36 -7.07
C ALA A 44 4.82 6.85 -8.28
N ALA A 45 5.48 6.21 -9.25
CA ALA A 45 4.88 5.71 -10.49
C ALA A 45 4.82 4.18 -10.54
N TYR A 46 4.81 3.50 -9.38
CA TYR A 46 4.60 2.06 -9.37
C TYR A 46 3.17 1.73 -9.81
N ASN A 47 3.03 0.88 -10.83
CA ASN A 47 1.74 0.48 -11.37
C ASN A 47 1.50 -1.02 -11.11
N PRO A 48 1.01 -1.39 -9.92
CA PRO A 48 0.66 -2.77 -9.65
C PRO A 48 -0.63 -3.15 -10.39
N ARG A 49 -0.88 -4.46 -10.45
CA ARG A 49 -2.15 -4.99 -10.92
C ARG A 49 -3.25 -4.65 -9.91
N LEU A 50 -4.49 -4.55 -10.39
CA LEU A 50 -5.66 -4.41 -9.50
C LEU A 50 -5.74 -5.53 -8.46
N SER A 51 -5.34 -6.75 -8.82
CA SER A 51 -5.27 -7.87 -7.88
C SER A 51 -4.36 -7.58 -6.68
N THR A 52 -3.20 -6.95 -6.89
CA THR A 52 -2.29 -6.56 -5.82
C THR A 52 -2.91 -5.49 -4.92
N ILE A 53 -3.68 -4.55 -5.50
CA ILE A 53 -4.40 -3.54 -4.72
C ILE A 53 -5.47 -4.21 -3.85
N SER A 54 -6.26 -5.13 -4.42
CA SER A 54 -7.26 -5.91 -3.67
C SER A 54 -6.61 -6.68 -2.52
N THR A 55 -5.52 -7.42 -2.77
CA THR A 55 -4.81 -8.17 -1.72
C THR A 55 -4.27 -7.26 -0.61
N LEU A 56 -3.77 -6.07 -0.95
CA LEU A 56 -3.34 -5.09 0.06
C LEU A 56 -4.51 -4.54 0.88
N CYS A 57 -5.64 -4.27 0.24
CA CYS A 57 -6.86 -3.81 0.91
C CYS A 57 -7.39 -4.86 1.89
N GLU A 58 -7.41 -6.13 1.49
CA GLU A 58 -7.79 -7.26 2.33
C GLU A 58 -6.84 -7.40 3.53
N ALA A 59 -5.52 -7.38 3.30
CA ALA A 59 -4.54 -7.55 4.37
C ALA A 59 -4.49 -6.37 5.36
N LEU A 60 -4.83 -5.16 4.90
CA LEU A 60 -4.87 -3.95 5.72
C LEU A 60 -6.29 -3.61 6.21
N ASP A 61 -7.26 -4.49 5.97
CA ASP A 61 -8.66 -4.28 6.30
C ASP A 61 -9.13 -2.85 5.98
N CYS A 62 -8.89 -2.40 4.73
CA CYS A 62 -9.17 -1.03 4.31
C CYS A 62 -9.75 -0.97 2.90
N GLY A 63 -10.45 0.12 2.58
CA GLY A 63 -10.88 0.42 1.22
C GLY A 63 -9.73 0.96 0.34
N PRO A 64 -9.89 0.91 -0.99
CA PRO A 64 -8.90 1.41 -1.94
C PRO A 64 -8.64 2.92 -1.81
N GLU A 65 -9.56 3.71 -1.25
CA GLU A 65 -9.41 5.14 -0.99
C GLU A 65 -8.34 5.48 0.05
N ILE A 66 -8.04 4.54 0.95
CA ILE A 66 -6.95 4.68 1.92
C ILE A 66 -5.60 4.44 1.23
N LEU A 67 -5.58 3.48 0.30
CA LEU A 67 -4.38 3.05 -0.41
C LEU A 67 -4.04 3.94 -1.62
N LEU A 68 -5.05 4.47 -2.32
CA LEU A 68 -4.93 5.18 -3.59
C LEU A 68 -5.37 6.62 -3.45
N ARG A 69 -4.55 7.57 -3.93
CA ARG A 69 -4.97 8.97 -4.07
C ARG A 69 -4.61 9.51 -5.43
N ARG A 70 -5.47 10.40 -5.93
CA ARG A 70 -5.17 11.22 -7.10
C ARG A 70 -4.12 12.25 -6.72
N THR A 71 -3.01 12.26 -7.45
CA THR A 71 -1.97 13.29 -7.35
C THR A 71 -1.93 14.12 -8.64
N PRO A 72 -1.58 15.41 -8.56
CA PRO A 72 -1.42 16.25 -9.75
C PRO A 72 -0.32 15.68 -10.64
N ILE A 73 -0.54 15.72 -11.96
CA ILE A 73 0.50 15.36 -12.93
C ILE A 73 1.44 16.57 -12.99
N LYS A 74 2.66 16.41 -12.46
CA LYS A 74 3.71 17.42 -12.67
C LYS A 74 4.23 17.25 -14.09
N VAL A 75 3.67 18.01 -15.03
CA VAL A 75 4.25 18.17 -16.36
C VAL A 75 5.47 19.08 -16.18
N LYS A 76 6.66 18.55 -16.50
CA LYS A 76 7.89 19.34 -16.56
C LYS A 76 7.85 20.23 -17.78
#